data_AF-A0A2C9KN54-F1
#
_entry.id   AF-A0A2C9KN54-F1
#
_cell.length_a   1.000
_cell.length_b   1.000
_cell.length_c   1.000
_cell.angle_alpha   90.00
_cell.angle_beta   90.00
_cell.angle_gamma   90.00
#
_symmetry.space_group_name_H-M   'P 1'
#
loop_
_entity.id
_entity.type
_entity.pdbx_description
1 polymer ?
#
loop_
_entity_poly.entity_id
_entity_poly.type
_entity_poly.pdbx_seq_one_letter_code
_entity_poly.pdbx_strand_id
1 'polypeptide(L)'
;SQNQYQLRKIFAAFADLSGSSIEKMIEKEFSGDLQKSYLTIVRAATDKQKFFATQLYHSMKGLGTRDNDLIRVLVSRSEVDLQLIKEEFHALYNKSLEDMIKGDTSGAYRDALLAIVIGNR
;
A
#
# COMPACT_ATOMS: atom_id res chain seq x y z
N SER A 1 0.05 10.47 -19.39
CA SER A 1 0.68 9.98 -18.13
C SER A 1 1.67 8.91 -18.52
N GLN A 2 2.95 8.94 -18.11
CA GLN A 2 3.87 7.87 -18.47
C GLN A 2 3.26 6.51 -18.08
N ASN A 3 3.20 5.60 -19.04
CA ASN A 3 2.52 4.33 -18.91
C ASN A 3 3.18 3.54 -17.76
N GLN A 4 2.43 3.03 -16.78
CA GLN A 4 2.99 2.21 -15.69
C GLN A 4 3.84 1.05 -16.23
N TYR A 5 3.48 0.54 -17.39
CA TYR A 5 4.27 -0.44 -18.14
C TYR A 5 5.67 0.07 -18.49
N GLN A 6 5.79 1.33 -18.93
CA GLN A 6 7.07 1.94 -19.24
C GLN A 6 7.95 2.06 -17.99
N LEU A 7 7.40 2.51 -16.86
CA LEU A 7 8.16 2.61 -15.61
C LEU A 7 8.66 1.25 -15.13
N ARG A 8 7.81 0.21 -15.18
CA ARG A 8 8.22 -1.16 -14.87
C ARG A 8 9.36 -1.64 -15.77
N LYS A 9 9.29 -1.34 -17.08
CA LYS A 9 10.38 -1.68 -18.02
C LYS A 9 11.67 -0.92 -17.72
N ILE A 10 11.57 0.36 -17.38
CA ILE A 10 12.73 1.17 -17.00
C ILE A 10 13.37 0.60 -15.73
N PHE A 11 12.59 0.24 -14.71
CA PHE A 11 13.11 -0.34 -13.48
C PHE A 11 13.75 -1.71 -13.69
N ALA A 12 13.19 -2.54 -14.58
CA ALA A 12 13.81 -3.81 -14.96
C ALA A 12 15.16 -3.59 -15.67
N ALA A 13 15.18 -2.74 -16.71
CA ALA A 13 16.42 -2.42 -17.43
C ALA A 13 17.48 -1.76 -16.53
N PHE A 14 17.06 -0.93 -15.58
CA PHE A 14 17.95 -0.34 -14.58
C PHE A 14 18.61 -1.43 -13.72
N ALA A 15 17.84 -2.42 -13.27
CA ALA A 15 18.39 -3.52 -12.47
C ALA A 15 19.41 -4.34 -13.26
N ASP A 16 19.13 -4.61 -14.55
CA ASP A 16 20.04 -5.33 -15.44
C ASP A 16 21.36 -4.56 -15.67
N LEU A 17 21.30 -3.23 -15.81
CA LEU A 17 22.47 -2.39 -16.08
C LEU A 17 23.30 -2.08 -14.82
N SER A 18 22.65 -1.87 -13.68
CA SER A 18 23.31 -1.42 -12.44
C SER A 18 23.67 -2.55 -11.48
N GLY A 19 23.11 -3.75 -11.69
CA GLY A 19 23.27 -4.89 -10.77
C GLY A 19 22.52 -4.73 -9.44
N SER A 20 21.67 -3.71 -9.29
CA SER A 20 20.87 -3.46 -8.08
C SER A 20 19.50 -2.90 -8.43
N SER A 21 18.48 -3.20 -7.61
CA SER A 21 17.17 -2.60 -7.83
C SER A 21 17.20 -1.10 -7.54
N ILE A 22 16.34 -0.35 -8.22
CA ILE A 22 16.21 1.10 -7.98
C ILE A 22 15.84 1.40 -6.52
N GLU A 23 15.04 0.54 -5.87
CA GLU A 23 14.72 0.68 -4.44
C GLU A 23 15.98 0.61 -3.56
N LYS A 24 16.84 -0.39 -3.78
CA LYS A 24 18.10 -0.53 -3.02
C LYS A 24 19.03 0.66 -3.23
N MET A 25 19.09 1.17 -4.46
CA MET A 25 19.89 2.36 -4.76
C MET A 25 19.34 3.60 -4.07
N ILE A 26 18.02 3.78 -4.03
CA ILE A 26 17.40 4.88 -3.28
C ILE A 26 17.72 4.78 -1.79
N GLU A 27 17.64 3.58 -1.20
CA GLU A 27 17.98 3.34 0.21
C GLU A 27 19.45 3.62 0.53
N LYS A 28 20.35 3.43 -0.44
CA LYS A 28 21.79 3.66 -0.29
C LYS A 28 22.17 5.14 -0.45
N GLU A 29 21.56 5.83 -1.42
CA GLU A 29 22.00 7.15 -1.86
C GLU A 29 21.23 8.31 -1.20
N PHE A 30 20.01 8.06 -0.70
CA PHE A 30 19.18 9.08 -0.06
C PHE A 30 18.84 8.69 1.37
N SER A 31 18.56 9.70 2.20
CA SER A 31 18.09 9.51 3.57
C SER A 31 16.90 10.43 3.89
N GLY A 32 16.29 10.22 5.06
CA GLY A 32 15.20 11.06 5.54
C GLY A 32 13.98 11.06 4.62
N ASP A 33 13.36 12.22 4.45
CA ASP A 33 12.08 12.32 3.74
C ASP A 33 12.22 12.23 2.21
N LEU A 34 13.39 12.53 1.66
CA LEU A 34 13.67 12.31 0.23
C LEU A 34 13.69 10.82 -0.10
N GLN A 35 14.37 10.01 0.71
CA GLN A 35 14.39 8.55 0.56
C GLN A 35 12.96 7.99 0.60
N LYS A 36 12.18 8.37 1.61
CA LYS A 36 10.78 7.92 1.75
C LYS A 36 9.94 8.33 0.55
N SER A 37 10.10 9.56 0.06
CA SER A 37 9.34 10.08 -1.08
C SER A 37 9.65 9.31 -2.36
N TYR A 38 10.92 9.07 -2.67
CA TYR A 38 11.31 8.29 -3.85
C TYR A 38 10.87 6.84 -3.78
N LEU A 39 11.03 6.18 -2.62
CA LEU A 39 10.53 4.81 -2.43
C LEU A 39 9.01 4.74 -2.60
N THR A 40 8.28 5.74 -2.11
CA THR A 40 6.82 5.83 -2.28
C THR A 40 6.44 5.87 -3.76
N ILE A 41 7.10 6.72 -4.55
CA ILE A 41 6.84 6.83 -6.00
C ILE A 41 7.15 5.52 -6.71
N VAL A 42 8.32 4.93 -6.46
CA VAL A 42 8.75 3.68 -7.11
C VAL A 42 7.80 2.53 -6.79
N ARG A 43 7.46 2.34 -5.51
CA ARG A 43 6.58 1.25 -5.07
C ARG A 43 5.18 1.40 -5.66
N ALA A 44 4.60 2.60 -5.60
CA ALA A 44 3.28 2.87 -6.17
C ALA A 44 3.23 2.72 -7.70
N ALA A 45 4.35 3.02 -8.39
CA ALA A 45 4.47 2.84 -9.84
C ALA A 45 4.67 1.38 -10.26
N THR A 46 5.36 0.59 -9.42
CA THR A 46 5.70 -0.81 -9.70
C THR A 46 4.49 -1.71 -9.49
N ASP A 47 3.86 -1.60 -8.33
CA ASP A 47 2.68 -2.37 -7.96
C ASP A 47 1.80 -1.54 -7.01
N LYS A 48 0.72 -1.00 -7.57
CA LYS A 48 -0.16 -0.07 -6.87
C LYS A 48 -0.96 -0.78 -5.78
N GLN A 49 -1.47 -1.96 -6.07
CA GLN A 49 -2.30 -2.73 -5.14
C GLN A 49 -1.46 -3.17 -3.94
N LYS A 50 -0.24 -3.69 -4.20
CA LYS A 50 0.72 -4.05 -3.15
C LYS A 50 1.14 -2.86 -2.31
N PHE A 51 1.36 -1.70 -2.94
CA PHE A 51 1.66 -0.46 -2.23
C PHE A 51 0.54 -0.11 -1.24
N PHE A 52 -0.72 -0.05 -1.68
CA PHE A 52 -1.82 0.30 -0.79
C PHE A 52 -2.11 -0.78 0.28
N ALA A 53 -1.99 -2.06 -0.05
CA ALA A 53 -2.06 -3.15 0.92
C ALA A 53 -1.01 -2.97 2.03
N THR A 54 0.21 -2.62 1.65
CA THR A 54 1.31 -2.33 2.58
C THR A 54 1.02 -1.12 3.46
N GLN A 55 0.49 -0.04 2.88
CA GLN A 55 0.09 1.16 3.62
C GLN A 55 -1.02 0.87 4.65
N LEU A 56 -2.02 0.08 4.27
CA LEU A 56 -3.09 -0.37 5.17
C LEU A 56 -2.52 -1.18 6.33
N TYR A 57 -1.65 -2.15 6.04
CA TYR A 57 -1.04 -2.96 7.09
C TYR A 57 -0.23 -2.10 8.06
N HIS A 58 0.62 -1.20 7.57
CA HIS A 58 1.38 -0.30 8.42
C HIS A 58 0.53 0.74 9.16
N SER A 59 -0.71 1.00 8.71
CA SER A 59 -1.63 1.86 9.46
C SER A 59 -2.20 1.19 10.70
N MET A 60 -2.25 -0.16 10.73
CA MET A 60 -2.82 -0.95 11.83
C MET A 60 -1.78 -1.84 12.55
N LYS A 61 -0.55 -1.91 12.05
CA LYS A 61 0.49 -2.73 12.66
C LYS A 61 1.09 -1.99 13.85
N GLY A 62 1.02 -2.61 15.03
CA GLY A 62 1.76 -2.18 16.22
C GLY A 62 0.82 -1.68 17.31
N LEU A 63 1.30 -0.72 18.11
CA LEU A 63 0.49 -0.13 19.17
C LEU A 63 -0.33 1.03 18.59
N GLY A 64 -1.64 0.89 18.67
CA GLY A 64 -2.60 1.87 18.17
C GLY A 64 -2.71 1.89 16.64
N THR A 65 -3.57 2.76 16.16
CA THR A 65 -3.93 2.87 14.74
C THR A 65 -3.53 4.25 14.22
N ARG A 66 -2.95 4.30 13.02
CA ARG A 66 -2.73 5.55 12.28
C ARG A 66 -4.00 5.88 11.50
N ASP A 67 -5.04 6.30 12.22
CA ASP A 67 -6.42 6.44 11.70
C ASP A 67 -6.50 7.27 10.42
N ASN A 68 -5.78 8.40 10.36
CA ASN A 68 -5.76 9.26 9.17
C ASN A 68 -5.22 8.54 7.93
N ASP A 69 -4.26 7.63 8.08
CA ASP A 69 -3.72 6.85 6.98
C ASP A 69 -4.67 5.73 6.57
N LEU A 70 -5.26 5.02 7.55
CA LEU A 70 -6.24 3.97 7.34
C LEU A 70 -7.46 4.50 6.58
N ILE A 71 -8.09 5.56 7.09
CA ILE A 71 -9.29 6.19 6.51
C ILE A 71 -8.98 6.71 5.10
N ARG A 72 -7.85 7.41 4.93
CA ARG A 72 -7.49 8.00 3.64
C ARG A 72 -7.34 6.92 2.55
N VAL A 73 -6.69 5.80 2.85
CA VAL A 73 -6.54 4.72 1.88
C VAL A 73 -7.90 4.04 1.62
N LEU A 74 -8.65 3.67 2.67
CA LEU A 74 -9.94 2.99 2.49
C LEU A 74 -10.93 3.82 1.66
N VAL A 75 -11.10 5.10 2.00
CA VAL A 75 -12.06 5.98 1.31
C VAL A 75 -11.60 6.30 -0.12
N SER A 76 -10.32 6.58 -0.35
CA SER A 76 -9.85 6.96 -1.70
C SER A 76 -9.75 5.78 -2.67
N ARG A 77 -9.74 4.54 -2.17
CA ARG A 77 -9.61 3.32 -2.99
C ARG A 77 -10.91 2.50 -3.10
N SER A 78 -11.92 2.79 -2.26
CA SER A 78 -13.17 2.01 -2.16
C SER A 78 -13.81 1.72 -3.51
N GLU A 79 -13.92 2.73 -4.37
CA GLU A 79 -14.58 2.63 -5.69
C GLU A 79 -13.59 2.49 -6.85
N VAL A 80 -12.30 2.26 -6.57
CA VAL A 80 -11.26 2.21 -7.60
C VAL A 80 -10.71 0.81 -7.78
N ASP A 81 -10.12 0.24 -6.72
CA ASP A 81 -9.46 -1.07 -6.77
C ASP A 81 -9.35 -1.74 -5.40
N LEU A 82 -10.21 -1.37 -4.43
CA LEU A 82 -10.16 -1.91 -3.07
C LEU A 82 -10.25 -3.44 -3.05
N GLN A 83 -11.03 -4.05 -3.96
CA GLN A 83 -11.14 -5.51 -4.04
C GLN A 83 -9.78 -6.18 -4.37
N LEU A 84 -9.04 -5.63 -5.33
CA LEU A 84 -7.69 -6.13 -5.66
C LEU A 84 -6.69 -5.86 -4.54
N ILE A 85 -6.82 -4.72 -3.85
CA ILE A 85 -6.01 -4.42 -2.66
C ILE A 85 -6.27 -5.44 -1.54
N LYS A 86 -7.51 -5.87 -1.33
CA LYS A 86 -7.87 -6.89 -0.33
C LYS A 86 -7.23 -8.24 -0.65
N GLU A 87 -7.27 -8.65 -1.91
CA GLU A 87 -6.64 -9.88 -2.39
C GLU A 87 -5.12 -9.86 -2.17
N GLU A 88 -4.47 -8.76 -2.55
CA GLU A 88 -3.04 -8.56 -2.36
C GLU A 88 -2.67 -8.47 -0.87
N PHE A 89 -3.49 -7.81 -0.05
CA PHE A 89 -3.32 -7.75 1.40
C PHE A 89 -3.36 -9.15 2.02
N HIS A 90 -4.33 -9.97 1.63
CA HIS A 90 -4.43 -11.36 2.09
C HIS A 90 -3.21 -12.18 1.65
N ALA A 91 -2.76 -12.03 0.41
CA ALA A 91 -1.57 -12.71 -0.11
C ALA A 91 -0.29 -12.35 0.65
N LEU A 92 -0.12 -11.07 1.04
CA LEU A 92 1.08 -10.59 1.72
C LEU A 92 1.11 -10.89 3.22
N TYR A 93 -0.05 -10.85 3.89
CA TYR A 93 -0.12 -10.86 5.35
C TYR A 93 -0.85 -12.07 5.93
N ASN A 94 -1.39 -12.95 5.08
CA ASN A 94 -2.14 -14.14 5.47
C ASN A 94 -3.26 -13.84 6.48
N LYS A 95 -3.90 -12.68 6.30
CA LYS A 95 -5.01 -12.18 7.12
C LYS A 95 -5.91 -11.32 6.23
N SER A 96 -7.22 -11.42 6.40
CA SER A 96 -8.14 -10.54 5.68
C SER A 96 -8.01 -9.10 6.18
N LEU A 97 -8.31 -8.13 5.30
CA LEU A 97 -8.32 -6.71 5.68
C LEU A 97 -9.40 -6.45 6.75
N GLU A 98 -10.54 -7.12 6.61
CA GLU A 98 -11.66 -7.09 7.55
C GLU A 98 -11.24 -7.54 8.96
N ASP A 99 -10.52 -8.65 9.07
CA ASP A 99 -10.07 -9.17 10.38
C ASP A 99 -8.96 -8.31 10.98
N MET A 100 -8.17 -7.62 10.15
CA MET A 100 -7.22 -6.63 10.64
C MET A 100 -7.96 -5.43 11.25
N ILE A 101 -8.94 -4.87 10.54
CA ILE A 101 -9.75 -3.73 11.01
C ILE A 101 -10.53 -4.09 12.27
N LYS A 102 -11.13 -5.28 12.33
CA LYS A 102 -11.87 -5.74 13.52
C LYS A 102 -10.99 -5.83 14.77
N GLY A 103 -9.72 -6.22 14.59
CA GLY A 103 -8.78 -6.37 15.69
C GLY A 103 -8.20 -5.04 16.18
N ASP A 104 -8.11 -4.05 15.29
CA ASP A 104 -7.40 -2.79 15.56
C ASP A 104 -8.32 -1.62 15.89
N THR A 105 -9.60 -1.71 15.50
CA THR A 105 -10.60 -0.63 15.69
C THR A 105 -11.83 -1.11 16.46
N SER A 106 -12.60 -0.19 17.03
CA SER A 106 -13.77 -0.53 17.86
C SER A 106 -14.97 0.40 17.63
N GLY A 107 -16.14 -0.02 18.13
CA GLY A 107 -17.39 0.75 18.11
C GLY A 107 -17.88 1.11 16.71
N ALA A 108 -18.65 2.20 16.63
CA ALA A 108 -19.23 2.68 15.38
C ALA A 108 -18.17 3.02 14.31
N TYR A 109 -16.96 3.39 14.74
CA TYR A 109 -15.84 3.64 13.84
C TYR A 109 -15.44 2.37 13.08
N ARG A 110 -15.22 1.25 13.79
CA ARG A 110 -14.96 -0.05 13.16
C ARG A 110 -16.07 -0.44 12.20
N ASP A 111 -17.32 -0.30 12.63
CA ASP A 111 -18.48 -0.75 11.85
C ASP A 111 -18.60 0.06 10.54
N ALA A 112 -18.29 1.37 10.57
CA ALA A 112 -18.21 2.20 9.38
C ALA A 112 -17.07 1.78 8.44
N LEU A 113 -15.87 1.50 8.96
CA LEU A 113 -14.75 1.02 8.14
C LEU A 113 -15.05 -0.33 7.49
N LEU A 114 -15.68 -1.25 8.22
CA LEU A 114 -16.08 -2.55 7.68
C LEU A 114 -17.15 -2.41 6.60
N ALA A 115 -18.11 -1.48 6.74
CA ALA A 115 -19.08 -1.21 5.70
C ALA A 115 -18.41 -0.78 4.38
N ILE A 116 -17.38 0.07 4.45
CA ILE A 116 -16.59 0.48 3.29
C ILE A 116 -15.86 -0.73 2.66
N VAL A 117 -15.23 -1.57 3.49
CA VAL A 117 -14.42 -2.71 3.01
C VAL A 117 -15.25 -3.85 2.44
N ILE A 118 -16.45 -4.09 2.99
CA ILE A 118 -17.39 -5.08 2.48
C ILE A 118 -18.04 -4.57 1.19
N GLY A 119 -18.25 -3.26 1.08
CA GLY A 119 -18.93 -2.61 -0.04
C GLY A 119 -20.46 -2.76 0.03
N ASN A 120 -21.18 -1.94 -0.71
CA ASN A 120 -22.62 -2.13 -0.89
C ASN A 120 -22.84 -3.42 -1.71
N ARG A 121 -23.66 -4.33 -1.16
CA ARG A 121 -24.19 -5.48 -1.91
C ARG A 121 -25.15 -5.04 -3.00
#